data_AF-A0A7G5LN49-F1
#
_entry.id   AF-A0A7G5LN49-F1
#
_cell.length_a   1.000
_cell.length_b   1.000
_cell.length_c   1.000
_cell.angle_alpha   90.00
_cell.angle_beta   90.00
_cell.angle_gamma   90.00
#
_symmetry.space_group_name_H-M   'P 1'
#
loop_
_entity.id
_entity.type
_entity.pdbx_description
1 polymer ?
#
loop_
_entity_poly.entity_id
_entity_poly.type
_entity_poly.pdbx_seq_one_letter_code
_entity_poly.pdbx_strand_id
1 'polypeptide(L)'
;MPAVGGVIAKIRKEPVSNFNMTDQEREMHNRTWRFVTAAHSKDWLFDGAVELQRTRLSSATDFRFTEERYYNWLRNEQYNSSRTRYSTVGRHILADLDTVSSTFASICAVVEVDRQRQIAASSLPAVGTDVRTNMQARKTENDWHIDWFVRALNYRYLSYSYALDHLLVETPHEQSMGVDENLRKLRPWVDRANRHDFCGDGGNGANRGPSFTIPSRYQTMAIDRENIVPK
;
A
#
# COMPACT_ATOMS: atom_id res chain seq x y z
N MET A 1 -6.79 -17.00 -14.21
CA MET A 1 -5.88 -17.94 -14.89
C MET A 1 -4.61 -18.19 -14.05
N PRO A 2 -4.66 -18.95 -12.94
CA PRO A 2 -3.48 -19.19 -12.08
C PRO A 2 -2.48 -20.20 -12.68
N ALA A 3 -2.98 -21.22 -13.40
CA ALA A 3 -2.17 -22.30 -13.95
C ALA A 3 -1.20 -21.82 -15.06
N VAL A 4 -1.66 -20.93 -15.94
CA VAL A 4 -0.83 -20.32 -17.00
C VAL A 4 0.28 -19.46 -16.40
N GLY A 5 -0.02 -18.73 -15.32
CA GLY A 5 0.95 -17.96 -14.54
C GLY A 5 2.08 -18.78 -13.93
N GLY A 6 1.74 -19.93 -13.34
CA GLY A 6 2.72 -20.86 -12.78
C GLY A 6 3.66 -21.45 -13.85
N VAL A 7 3.17 -21.65 -15.07
CA VAL A 7 3.99 -22.11 -16.21
C VAL A 7 4.95 -21.02 -16.68
N ILE A 8 4.47 -19.78 -16.85
CA ILE A 8 5.31 -18.66 -17.26
C ILE A 8 6.35 -18.31 -16.18
N ALA A 9 5.98 -18.35 -14.90
CA ALA A 9 6.90 -18.19 -13.77
C ALA A 9 8.01 -19.27 -13.78
N LYS A 10 7.65 -20.54 -14.00
CA LYS A 10 8.64 -21.63 -14.15
C LYS A 10 9.58 -21.41 -15.34
N ILE A 11 9.07 -20.92 -16.47
CA ILE A 11 9.89 -20.57 -17.64
C ILE A 11 10.88 -19.44 -17.29
N ARG A 12 10.48 -18.47 -16.45
CA ARG A 12 11.34 -17.39 -15.94
C ARG A 12 12.24 -17.79 -14.76
N LYS A 13 12.24 -19.07 -14.35
CA LYS A 13 12.95 -19.60 -13.17
C LYS A 13 12.54 -18.94 -11.84
N GLU A 14 11.33 -18.38 -11.78
CA GLU A 14 10.72 -17.93 -10.54
C GLU A 14 10.38 -19.17 -9.68
N PRO A 15 10.75 -19.21 -8.39
CA PRO A 15 10.37 -20.32 -7.53
C PRO A 15 8.85 -20.42 -7.39
N VAL A 16 8.29 -21.57 -7.74
CA VAL A 16 6.85 -21.88 -7.61
C VAL A 16 6.68 -23.00 -6.62
N SER A 17 5.92 -22.76 -5.56
CA SER A 17 5.65 -23.79 -4.54
C SER A 17 4.37 -24.56 -4.84
N ASN A 18 4.44 -25.89 -4.70
CA ASN A 18 3.29 -26.77 -4.78
C ASN A 18 2.58 -26.96 -3.43
N PHE A 19 2.95 -26.22 -2.38
CA PHE A 19 2.29 -26.32 -1.08
C PHE A 19 0.85 -25.82 -1.11
N ASN A 20 0.00 -26.39 -0.26
CA ASN A 20 -1.32 -25.82 0.00
C ASN A 20 -1.17 -24.43 0.63
N MET A 21 -2.04 -23.53 0.21
CA MET A 21 -2.09 -22.17 0.73
C MET A 21 -2.85 -22.13 2.05
N THR A 22 -2.30 -21.45 3.05
CA THR A 22 -2.96 -21.29 4.36
C THR A 22 -4.06 -20.23 4.30
N ASP A 23 -4.92 -20.19 5.32
CA ASP A 23 -5.95 -19.14 5.43
C ASP A 23 -5.32 -17.77 5.68
N GLN A 24 -4.21 -17.71 6.42
CA GLN A 24 -3.44 -16.48 6.64
C GLN A 24 -2.84 -15.96 5.33
N GLU A 25 -2.28 -16.85 4.50
CA GLU A 25 -1.78 -16.48 3.17
C GLU A 25 -2.93 -15.95 2.30
N ARG A 26 -4.12 -16.56 2.35
CA ARG A 26 -5.29 -16.10 1.58
C ARG A 26 -5.75 -14.71 2.02
N GLU A 27 -5.81 -14.51 3.33
CA GLU A 27 -6.22 -13.24 3.90
C GLU A 27 -5.22 -12.12 3.57
N MET A 28 -3.92 -12.37 3.72
CA MET A 28 -2.87 -11.43 3.35
C MET A 28 -2.95 -11.05 1.87
N HIS A 29 -3.13 -12.03 0.98
CA HIS A 29 -3.27 -11.77 -0.46
C HIS A 29 -4.47 -10.88 -0.76
N ASN A 30 -5.63 -11.14 -0.14
CA ASN A 30 -6.84 -10.34 -0.35
C ASN A 30 -6.67 -8.90 0.15
N ARG A 31 -6.06 -8.71 1.32
CA ARG A 31 -5.88 -7.38 1.92
C ARG A 31 -4.85 -6.54 1.19
N THR A 32 -3.70 -7.13 0.85
CA THR A 32 -2.65 -6.46 0.06
C THR A 32 -3.17 -6.09 -1.33
N TRP A 33 -3.98 -6.95 -1.95
CA TRP A 33 -4.59 -6.69 -3.24
C TRP A 33 -5.52 -5.47 -3.26
N ARG A 34 -6.20 -5.16 -2.14
CA ARG A 34 -7.01 -3.93 -2.06
C ARG A 34 -6.17 -2.67 -2.26
N PHE A 35 -4.94 -2.63 -1.75
CA PHE A 35 -4.07 -1.46 -1.94
C PHE A 35 -3.65 -1.28 -3.40
N VAL A 36 -3.85 -2.29 -4.24
CA VAL A 36 -3.61 -2.20 -5.68
C VAL A 36 -4.90 -1.88 -6.43
N THR A 37 -6.03 -2.50 -6.06
CA THR A 37 -7.30 -2.44 -6.81
C THR A 37 -8.37 -1.52 -6.26
N ALA A 38 -8.17 -0.86 -5.10
CA ALA A 38 -9.25 -0.17 -4.41
C ALA A 38 -10.05 0.72 -5.38
N ALA A 39 -11.38 0.72 -5.24
CA ALA A 39 -12.27 1.43 -6.18
C ALA A 39 -11.90 2.91 -6.32
N HIS A 40 -11.48 3.55 -5.23
CA HIS A 40 -11.05 4.95 -5.19
C HIS A 40 -9.68 5.20 -5.85
N SER A 41 -8.93 4.14 -6.12
CA SER A 41 -7.63 4.19 -6.79
C SER A 41 -7.64 3.58 -8.19
N LYS A 42 -8.71 2.89 -8.57
CA LYS A 42 -8.77 2.09 -9.79
C LYS A 42 -8.47 2.91 -11.06
N ASP A 43 -8.89 4.17 -11.09
CA ASP A 43 -8.78 5.00 -12.28
C ASP A 43 -7.39 5.62 -12.49
N TRP A 44 -6.53 5.63 -11.46
CA TRP A 44 -5.19 6.26 -11.54
C TRP A 44 -4.05 5.32 -11.15
N LEU A 45 -4.28 4.39 -10.23
CA LEU A 45 -3.31 3.40 -9.77
C LEU A 45 -3.29 2.15 -10.64
N PHE A 46 -4.45 1.78 -11.18
CA PHE A 46 -4.59 0.53 -11.93
C PHE A 46 -4.16 0.72 -13.39
N ASP A 47 -3.18 -0.06 -13.81
CA ASP A 47 -2.85 -0.27 -15.22
C ASP A 47 -3.12 -1.75 -15.55
N GLY A 48 -3.52 -2.09 -16.78
CA GLY A 48 -3.83 -3.48 -17.17
C GLY A 48 -2.67 -4.45 -16.94
N ALA A 49 -1.44 -3.94 -16.92
CA ALA A 49 -0.24 -4.72 -16.62
C ALA A 49 -0.14 -5.16 -15.13
N VAL A 50 -0.89 -4.56 -14.21
CA VAL A 50 -1.04 -4.97 -12.80
C VAL A 50 -1.76 -6.33 -12.69
N GLU A 51 -2.76 -6.58 -13.53
CA GLU A 51 -3.44 -7.90 -13.60
C GLU A 51 -2.55 -8.97 -14.25
N LEU A 52 -1.69 -8.58 -15.20
CA LEU A 52 -0.70 -9.49 -15.78
C LEU A 52 0.34 -9.94 -14.75
N GLN A 53 0.73 -9.07 -13.81
CA GLN A 53 1.61 -9.44 -12.70
C GLN A 53 0.92 -10.34 -11.67
N ARG A 54 -0.34 -10.04 -11.31
CA ARG A 54 -1.15 -10.90 -10.43
C ARG A 54 -1.22 -12.34 -10.95
N THR A 55 -1.43 -12.47 -12.25
CA THR A 55 -1.52 -13.78 -12.91
C THR A 55 -0.16 -14.34 -13.27
N ARG A 56 0.96 -13.74 -12.82
CA ARG A 56 2.35 -14.06 -13.18
C ARG A 56 2.58 -14.19 -14.69
N LEU A 57 1.73 -13.58 -15.51
CA LEU A 57 1.87 -13.52 -16.96
C LEU A 57 2.98 -12.55 -17.37
N SER A 58 3.34 -11.57 -16.53
CA SER A 58 4.50 -10.70 -16.68
C SER A 58 5.43 -10.78 -15.47
N SER A 59 6.72 -10.47 -15.66
CA SER A 59 7.66 -10.28 -14.54
C SER A 59 7.20 -9.08 -13.72
N ALA A 60 7.68 -8.95 -12.47
CA ALA A 60 7.52 -7.75 -11.65
C ALA A 60 8.18 -6.55 -12.35
N THR A 61 7.48 -6.04 -13.36
CA THR A 61 7.86 -4.90 -14.17
C THR A 61 7.63 -3.70 -13.27
N ASP A 62 8.68 -2.91 -13.10
CA ASP A 62 8.58 -1.65 -12.38
C ASP A 62 7.61 -0.78 -13.17
N PHE A 63 6.37 -0.66 -12.69
CA PHE A 63 5.45 0.29 -13.29
C PHE A 63 6.10 1.65 -13.10
N ARG A 64 6.18 2.44 -14.19
CA ARG A 64 6.50 3.86 -14.08
C ARG A 64 5.33 4.56 -13.40
N PHE A 65 5.25 4.36 -12.10
CA PHE A 65 4.36 5.01 -11.18
C PHE A 65 4.81 6.46 -11.09
N THR A 66 4.34 7.30 -12.01
CA THR A 66 4.57 8.74 -11.93
C THR A 66 3.59 9.31 -10.90
N GLU A 67 4.12 10.06 -9.93
CA GLU A 67 3.35 10.71 -8.87
C GLU A 67 2.29 11.67 -9.45
N GLU A 68 2.60 12.23 -10.62
CA GLU A 68 1.74 13.13 -11.40
C GLU A 68 0.42 12.50 -11.83
N ARG A 69 0.36 11.17 -11.98
CA ARG A 69 -0.81 10.47 -12.54
C ARG A 69 -2.07 10.68 -11.69
N TYR A 70 -1.92 10.60 -10.37
CA TYR A 70 -3.03 10.85 -9.44
C TYR A 70 -3.53 12.29 -9.55
N TYR A 71 -2.60 13.24 -9.62
CA TYR A 71 -2.93 14.65 -9.70
C TYR A 71 -3.58 15.02 -11.03
N ASN A 72 -3.09 14.49 -12.15
CA ASN A 72 -3.71 14.66 -13.47
C ASN A 72 -5.11 14.05 -13.51
N TRP A 73 -5.32 12.88 -12.90
CA TRP A 73 -6.65 12.29 -12.72
C TRP A 73 -7.57 13.20 -11.90
N LEU A 74 -7.06 13.81 -10.83
CA LEU A 74 -7.81 14.77 -10.01
C LEU A 74 -8.17 16.06 -10.77
N ARG A 75 -7.48 16.37 -11.87
CA ARG A 75 -7.77 17.52 -12.75
C ARG A 75 -8.79 17.21 -13.86
N ASN A 76 -8.88 15.96 -14.34
CA ASN A 76 -9.71 15.59 -15.50
C ASN A 76 -11.21 15.43 -15.15
N GLU A 77 -12.03 16.46 -15.36
CA GLU A 77 -13.48 16.34 -15.66
C GLU A 77 -14.57 16.22 -14.56
N GLN A 78 -14.31 16.12 -13.23
CA GLN A 78 -15.45 16.01 -12.26
C GLN A 78 -15.35 16.74 -10.91
N TYR A 79 -14.25 17.45 -10.63
CA TYR A 79 -14.06 18.18 -9.37
C TYR A 79 -14.24 19.68 -9.59
N ASN A 80 -15.50 20.13 -9.68
CA ASN A 80 -15.88 21.52 -10.00
C ASN A 80 -15.48 22.56 -8.94
N SER A 81 -14.94 22.14 -7.79
CA SER A 81 -14.42 23.06 -6.78
C SER A 81 -13.13 22.53 -6.14
N SER A 82 -12.26 23.46 -5.72
CA SER A 82 -11.07 23.14 -4.92
C SER A 82 -11.43 22.33 -3.68
N ARG A 83 -12.55 22.67 -3.01
CA ARG A 83 -13.09 21.92 -1.87
C ARG A 83 -13.31 20.44 -2.18
N THR A 84 -13.87 20.12 -3.34
CA THR A 84 -14.09 18.72 -3.75
C THR A 84 -12.76 17.99 -3.99
N ARG A 85 -11.74 18.67 -4.54
CA ARG A 85 -10.41 18.10 -4.74
C ARG A 85 -9.74 17.74 -3.41
N TYR A 86 -9.65 18.70 -2.48
CA TYR A 86 -9.08 18.45 -1.14
C TYR A 86 -9.85 17.37 -0.38
N SER A 87 -11.19 17.43 -0.38
CA SER A 87 -12.02 16.39 0.25
C SER A 87 -11.76 15.00 -0.32
N THR A 88 -11.55 14.90 -1.64
CA THR A 88 -11.27 13.61 -2.30
C THR A 88 -9.91 13.06 -1.89
N VAL A 89 -8.85 13.87 -1.89
CA VAL A 89 -7.54 13.43 -1.39
C VAL A 89 -7.65 12.97 0.06
N GLY A 90 -8.32 13.76 0.91
CA GLY A 90 -8.55 13.40 2.31
C GLY A 90 -9.27 12.05 2.48
N ARG A 91 -10.34 11.80 1.71
CA ARG A 91 -11.08 10.53 1.75
C ARG A 91 -10.23 9.34 1.31
N HIS A 92 -9.38 9.49 0.31
CA HIS A 92 -8.52 8.41 -0.16
C HIS A 92 -7.47 8.05 0.89
N ILE A 93 -6.84 9.04 1.53
CA ILE A 93 -5.91 8.80 2.63
C ILE A 93 -6.60 8.10 3.80
N LEU A 94 -7.81 8.53 4.16
CA LEU A 94 -8.60 7.89 5.23
C LEU A 94 -8.93 6.43 4.90
N ALA A 95 -9.32 6.13 3.65
CA ALA A 95 -9.59 4.76 3.23
C ALA A 95 -8.35 3.85 3.35
N ASP A 96 -7.15 4.39 3.10
CA ASP A 96 -5.89 3.66 3.32
C ASP A 96 -5.61 3.48 4.82
N LEU A 97 -5.77 4.54 5.62
CA LEU A 97 -5.59 4.52 7.08
C LEU A 97 -6.53 3.54 7.80
N ASP A 98 -7.80 3.46 7.38
CA ASP A 98 -8.80 2.56 7.97
C ASP A 98 -8.41 1.09 7.88
N THR A 99 -7.45 0.79 7.01
CA THR A 99 -7.19 -0.59 6.61
C THR A 99 -5.76 -1.04 6.79
N VAL A 100 -4.81 -0.10 6.77
CA VAL A 100 -3.37 -0.39 6.85
C VAL A 100 -3.01 -1.21 8.09
N SER A 101 -3.62 -0.92 9.25
CA SER A 101 -3.36 -1.66 10.49
C SER A 101 -3.73 -3.14 10.38
N SER A 102 -4.92 -3.43 9.84
CA SER A 102 -5.40 -4.80 9.64
C SER A 102 -4.61 -5.55 8.55
N THR A 103 -4.12 -4.83 7.52
CA THR A 103 -3.23 -5.40 6.51
C THR A 103 -1.88 -5.78 7.13
N PHE A 104 -1.30 -4.92 7.97
CA PHE A 104 -0.07 -5.21 8.71
C PHE A 104 -0.22 -6.47 9.58
N ALA A 105 -1.34 -6.58 10.31
CA ALA A 105 -1.62 -7.77 11.11
C ALA A 105 -1.68 -9.06 10.26
N SER A 106 -2.30 -9.00 9.07
CA SER A 106 -2.36 -10.15 8.16
C SER A 106 -0.99 -10.54 7.60
N ILE A 107 -0.14 -9.56 7.28
CA ILE A 107 1.23 -9.80 6.83
C ILE A 107 2.04 -10.45 7.96
N CYS A 108 1.92 -9.93 9.19
CA CYS A 108 2.61 -10.50 10.33
C CYS A 108 2.21 -11.96 10.58
N ALA A 109 0.94 -12.30 10.44
CA ALA A 109 0.46 -13.68 10.57
C ALA A 109 1.14 -14.63 9.56
N VAL A 110 1.35 -14.18 8.31
CA VAL A 110 2.06 -14.98 7.30
C VAL A 110 3.55 -15.10 7.62
N VAL A 111 4.20 -14.02 8.08
CA VAL A 111 5.60 -14.07 8.53
C VAL A 111 5.78 -15.09 9.65
N GLU A 112 4.85 -15.15 10.60
CA GLU A 112 4.88 -16.13 11.68
C GLU A 112 4.64 -17.56 11.17
N VAL A 113 3.72 -17.76 10.22
CA VAL A 113 3.52 -19.06 9.55
C VAL A 113 4.81 -19.52 8.86
N ASP A 114 5.50 -18.64 8.13
CA ASP A 114 6.76 -18.97 7.46
C ASP A 114 7.87 -19.28 8.47
N ARG A 115 7.94 -18.56 9.59
CA ARG A 115 8.86 -18.85 10.70
C ARG A 115 8.61 -20.25 11.28
N GLN A 116 7.36 -20.58 11.58
CA GLN A 116 6.98 -21.89 12.11
C GLN A 116 7.29 -23.01 11.11
N ARG A 117 7.04 -22.78 9.83
CA ARG A 117 7.34 -23.72 8.74
C ARG A 117 8.83 -24.02 8.64
N GLN A 118 9.68 -23.00 8.79
CA GLN A 118 11.14 -23.16 8.81
C GLN A 118 11.62 -23.95 10.04
N ILE A 119 11.06 -23.68 11.22
CA ILE A 119 11.37 -24.43 12.45
C ILE A 119 10.95 -25.90 12.33
N ALA A 120 9.73 -26.16 11.82
CA ALA A 120 9.24 -27.51 11.63
C ALA A 120 10.18 -28.30 10.70
N ALA A 121 10.59 -27.72 9.58
CA ALA A 121 11.50 -28.39 8.67
C ALA A 121 12.92 -28.58 9.22
N SER A 122 13.45 -27.67 10.05
CA SER A 122 14.75 -27.90 10.69
C SER A 122 14.69 -29.02 11.73
N SER A 123 13.55 -29.16 12.42
CA SER A 123 13.32 -30.21 13.43
C SER A 123 12.99 -31.60 12.87
N LEU A 124 12.67 -31.71 11.58
CA LEU A 124 12.28 -32.96 10.93
C LEU A 124 13.30 -33.37 9.85
N PRO A 125 14.35 -34.15 10.20
CA PRO A 125 15.40 -34.55 9.26
C PRO A 125 14.90 -35.44 8.12
N ALA A 126 13.82 -36.20 8.36
CA ALA A 126 13.20 -37.08 7.36
C ALA A 126 12.47 -36.31 6.25
N VAL A 127 12.29 -35.00 6.39
CA VAL A 127 11.71 -34.15 5.36
C VAL A 127 12.75 -33.94 4.25
N GLY A 128 12.50 -34.58 3.10
CA GLY A 128 13.38 -34.57 1.93
C GLY A 128 13.64 -33.16 1.36
N THR A 129 14.67 -33.05 0.53
CA THR A 129 15.13 -31.80 -0.11
C THR A 129 14.04 -31.08 -0.88
N ASP A 130 13.14 -31.82 -1.54
CA ASP A 130 12.06 -31.25 -2.34
C ASP A 130 11.06 -30.45 -1.51
N VAL A 131 10.77 -30.91 -0.29
CA VAL A 131 9.87 -30.20 0.64
C VAL A 131 10.54 -28.91 1.12
N ARG A 132 11.85 -28.91 1.35
CA ARG A 132 12.61 -27.71 1.71
C ARG A 132 12.63 -26.69 0.57
N THR A 133 12.83 -27.16 -0.68
CA THR A 133 12.74 -26.30 -1.87
C THR A 133 11.35 -25.69 -2.02
N ASN A 134 10.28 -26.46 -1.84
CA ASN A 134 8.91 -25.95 -1.92
C ASN A 134 8.58 -24.95 -0.80
N MET A 135 9.11 -25.16 0.41
CA MET A 135 8.98 -24.21 1.50
C MET A 135 9.65 -22.88 1.16
N GLN A 136 10.90 -22.90 0.71
CA GLN A 136 11.62 -21.69 0.31
C GLN A 136 10.89 -20.98 -0.82
N ALA A 137 10.39 -21.73 -1.80
CA ALA A 137 9.58 -21.16 -2.86
C ALA A 137 8.32 -20.45 -2.33
N ARG A 138 7.57 -21.04 -1.40
CA ARG A 138 6.36 -20.40 -0.86
C ARG A 138 6.70 -19.13 -0.09
N LYS A 139 7.80 -19.16 0.69
CA LYS A 139 8.29 -17.96 1.36
C LYS A 139 8.61 -16.84 0.35
N THR A 140 9.34 -17.14 -0.72
CA THR A 140 9.64 -16.15 -1.77
C THR A 140 8.37 -15.58 -2.41
N GLU A 141 7.35 -16.43 -2.64
CA GLU A 141 6.06 -15.96 -3.15
C GLU A 141 5.38 -15.00 -2.18
N ASN A 142 5.37 -15.32 -0.88
CA ASN A 142 4.82 -14.46 0.17
C ASN A 142 5.58 -13.13 0.25
N ASP A 143 6.91 -13.16 0.20
CA ASP A 143 7.78 -11.98 0.22
C ASP A 143 7.46 -11.05 -0.96
N TRP A 144 7.25 -11.58 -2.17
CA TRP A 144 6.85 -10.76 -3.33
C TRP A 144 5.51 -10.07 -3.18
N HIS A 145 4.53 -10.74 -2.55
CA HIS A 145 3.24 -10.12 -2.25
C HIS A 145 3.38 -8.97 -1.24
N ILE A 146 4.25 -9.13 -0.25
CA ILE A 146 4.59 -8.09 0.73
C ILE A 146 5.29 -6.92 0.04
N ASP A 147 6.30 -7.16 -0.78
CA ASP A 147 7.03 -6.13 -1.53
C ASP A 147 6.10 -5.32 -2.45
N TRP A 148 5.10 -5.97 -3.02
CA TRP A 148 4.12 -5.28 -3.85
C TRP A 148 3.23 -4.34 -3.03
N PHE A 149 2.78 -4.79 -1.86
CA PHE A 149 2.06 -3.93 -0.92
C PHE A 149 2.89 -2.73 -0.50
N VAL A 150 4.18 -2.93 -0.15
CA VAL A 150 5.09 -1.84 0.22
C VAL A 150 5.20 -0.81 -0.90
N ARG A 151 5.43 -1.25 -2.14
CA ARG A 151 5.50 -0.36 -3.30
C ARG A 151 4.19 0.40 -3.54
N ALA A 152 3.05 -0.30 -3.47
CA ALA A 152 1.73 0.33 -3.64
C ALA A 152 1.45 1.39 -2.57
N LEU A 153 1.81 1.12 -1.31
CA LEU A 153 1.64 2.05 -0.20
C LEU A 153 2.52 3.30 -0.35
N ASN A 154 3.79 3.13 -0.74
CA ASN A 154 4.68 4.27 -1.05
C ASN A 154 4.13 5.11 -2.18
N TYR A 155 3.72 4.48 -3.27
CA TYR A 155 3.22 5.22 -4.42
C TYR A 155 1.95 6.02 -4.10
N ARG A 156 1.03 5.46 -3.32
CA ARG A 156 -0.13 6.20 -2.80
C ARG A 156 0.29 7.42 -1.99
N TYR A 157 1.18 7.23 -1.02
CA TYR A 157 1.66 8.32 -0.18
C TYR A 157 2.32 9.45 -1.00
N LEU A 158 3.22 9.09 -1.93
CA LEU A 158 3.91 10.05 -2.79
C LEU A 158 2.93 10.78 -3.71
N SER A 159 1.98 10.06 -4.32
CA SER A 159 0.94 10.64 -5.17
C SER A 159 0.06 11.64 -4.41
N TYR A 160 -0.36 11.30 -3.18
CA TYR A 160 -1.16 12.20 -2.35
C TYR A 160 -0.37 13.42 -1.89
N SER A 161 0.91 13.25 -1.55
CA SER A 161 1.80 14.36 -1.19
C SER A 161 1.96 15.31 -2.37
N TYR A 162 2.30 14.78 -3.55
CA TYR A 162 2.45 15.53 -4.79
C TYR A 162 1.18 16.31 -5.14
N ALA A 163 0.00 15.66 -5.06
CA ALA A 163 -1.27 16.32 -5.33
C ALA A 163 -1.58 17.44 -4.34
N LEU A 164 -1.29 17.26 -3.04
CA LEU A 164 -1.49 18.32 -2.05
C LEU A 164 -0.58 19.52 -2.35
N ASP A 165 0.70 19.29 -2.63
CA ASP A 165 1.66 20.35 -2.93
C ASP A 165 1.19 21.20 -4.12
N HIS A 166 0.72 20.56 -5.19
CA HIS A 166 0.26 21.27 -6.38
C HIS A 166 -1.10 21.96 -6.16
N LEU A 167 -2.03 21.35 -5.43
CA LEU A 167 -3.31 21.99 -5.11
C LEU A 167 -3.10 23.26 -4.29
N LEU A 168 -2.08 23.31 -3.42
CA LEU A 168 -1.78 24.51 -2.62
C LEU A 168 -1.23 25.66 -3.46
N VAL A 169 -0.47 25.34 -4.51
CA VAL A 169 0.03 26.35 -5.46
C VAL A 169 -1.11 26.86 -6.34
N GLU A 170 -1.98 25.96 -6.81
CA GLU A 170 -3.08 26.33 -7.71
C GLU A 170 -4.22 27.05 -7.02
N THR A 171 -4.69 26.48 -5.90
CA THR A 171 -5.88 26.95 -5.18
C THR A 171 -5.68 26.71 -3.67
N PRO A 172 -5.06 27.66 -2.96
CA PRO A 172 -4.99 27.65 -1.50
C PRO A 172 -6.37 27.48 -0.88
N HIS A 173 -6.53 26.59 0.10
CA HIS A 173 -7.82 26.35 0.76
C HIS A 173 -7.63 25.78 2.17
N GLU A 174 -8.53 26.10 3.11
CA GLU A 174 -8.47 25.69 4.53
C GLU A 174 -8.41 24.16 4.74
N GLN A 175 -9.07 23.39 3.86
CA GLN A 175 -9.10 21.93 3.94
C GLN A 175 -7.74 21.26 3.75
N SER A 176 -6.75 21.99 3.23
CA SER A 176 -5.38 21.51 3.10
C SER A 176 -4.80 21.01 4.43
N MET A 177 -5.13 21.66 5.54
CA MET A 177 -4.69 21.26 6.88
C MET A 177 -5.18 19.86 7.26
N GLY A 178 -6.43 19.53 6.91
CA GLY A 178 -6.99 18.21 7.19
C GLY A 178 -6.36 17.11 6.33
N VAL A 179 -6.04 17.42 5.08
CA VAL A 179 -5.33 16.50 4.18
C VAL A 179 -3.89 16.28 4.65
N ASP A 180 -3.19 17.36 5.04
CA ASP A 180 -1.83 17.29 5.58
C ASP A 180 -1.76 16.46 6.87
N GLU A 181 -2.71 16.66 7.78
CA GLU A 181 -2.81 15.87 9.02
C GLU A 181 -3.03 14.38 8.74
N ASN A 182 -3.85 14.04 7.74
CA ASN A 182 -4.05 12.64 7.35
C ASN A 182 -2.78 12.04 6.71
N LEU A 183 -2.05 12.80 5.89
CA LEU A 183 -0.74 12.37 5.37
C LEU A 183 0.27 12.13 6.50
N ARG A 184 0.30 13.01 7.50
CA ARG A 184 1.14 12.86 8.69
C ARG A 184 0.83 11.59 9.46
N LYS A 185 -0.45 11.20 9.57
CA LYS A 185 -0.87 9.91 10.17
C LYS A 185 -0.49 8.70 9.32
N LEU A 186 -0.52 8.84 7.99
CA LEU A 186 -0.16 7.74 7.07
C LEU A 186 1.36 7.50 7.06
N ARG A 187 2.17 8.55 7.22
CA ARG A 187 3.64 8.48 7.10
C ARG A 187 4.31 7.40 7.98
N PRO A 188 4.01 7.26 9.29
CA PRO A 188 4.59 6.20 10.11
C PRO A 188 4.33 4.78 9.57
N TRP A 189 3.18 4.55 8.94
CA TRP A 189 2.89 3.25 8.32
C TRP A 189 3.76 2.99 7.09
N VAL A 190 3.97 4.00 6.25
CA VAL A 190 4.88 3.92 5.09
C VAL A 190 6.31 3.63 5.57
N ASP A 191 6.78 4.34 6.58
CA ASP A 191 8.13 4.16 7.11
C ASP A 191 8.32 2.75 7.73
N ARG A 192 7.31 2.21 8.40
CA ARG A 192 7.34 0.83 8.90
C ARG A 192 7.33 -0.21 7.78
N ALA A 193 6.47 -0.03 6.78
CA ALA A 193 6.40 -0.91 5.61
C ALA A 193 7.75 -0.98 4.89
N ASN A 194 8.42 0.15 4.71
CA ASN A 194 9.75 0.22 4.08
C ASN A 194 10.83 -0.54 4.86
N ARG A 195 10.73 -0.56 6.19
CA ARG A 195 11.61 -1.37 7.05
C ARG A 195 11.18 -2.83 7.16
N HIS A 196 10.09 -3.24 6.49
CA HIS A 196 9.47 -4.55 6.63
C HIS A 196 9.06 -4.88 8.08
N ASP A 197 8.78 -3.85 8.89
CA ASP A 197 8.32 -3.97 10.26
C ASP A 197 6.78 -4.09 10.29
N PHE A 198 6.29 -5.30 10.04
CA PHE A 198 4.86 -5.61 10.08
C PHE A 198 4.40 -6.18 11.43
N CYS A 199 5.33 -6.80 12.18
CA CYS A 199 5.06 -7.50 13.43
C CYS A 199 5.39 -6.71 14.69
N GLY A 200 6.09 -5.57 14.60
CA GLY A 200 6.34 -4.73 15.77
C GLY A 200 5.05 -4.27 16.41
N ASP A 201 5.05 -4.10 17.74
CA ASP A 201 3.91 -3.72 18.57
C ASP A 201 3.09 -2.62 17.89
N GLY A 202 1.97 -3.02 17.29
CA GLY A 202 1.09 -2.13 16.58
C GLY A 202 0.68 -0.98 17.49
N GLY A 203 1.11 0.24 17.17
CA GLY A 203 0.42 1.45 17.65
C GLY A 203 0.55 1.83 19.13
N ASN A 204 1.40 1.20 19.96
CA ASN A 204 1.71 1.78 21.28
C ASN A 204 2.75 2.93 21.23
N GLY A 205 3.39 3.14 20.07
CA GLY A 205 4.22 4.31 19.79
C GLY A 205 3.43 5.59 19.45
N ALA A 206 2.11 5.52 19.31
CA ALA A 206 1.28 6.71 19.12
C ALA A 206 0.99 7.46 20.45
N ASN A 207 1.41 6.95 21.61
CA ASN A 207 1.05 7.54 22.91
C ASN A 207 2.14 7.53 24.01
N ARG A 208 3.43 7.32 23.69
CA ARG A 208 4.53 7.46 24.68
C ARG A 208 5.81 8.04 24.08
N GLY A 209 5.72 9.27 23.62
CA GLY A 209 6.82 10.23 23.51
C GLY A 209 6.24 11.60 23.85
N PRO A 210 7.03 12.57 24.35
CA PRO A 210 6.52 13.91 24.55
C PRO A 210 5.84 14.33 23.24
N SER A 211 4.61 14.86 23.33
CA SER A 211 3.82 15.33 22.20
C SER A 211 4.57 16.45 21.48
N PHE A 212 5.57 16.09 20.67
CA PHE A 212 6.10 16.95 19.66
C PHE A 212 5.04 16.93 18.56
N THR A 213 4.07 17.81 18.70
CA THR A 213 3.17 18.16 17.61
C THR A 213 4.07 18.62 16.49
N ILE A 214 4.37 17.73 15.54
CA ILE A 214 5.04 18.12 14.31
C ILE A 214 4.09 19.13 13.68
N PRO A 215 4.51 20.41 13.56
CA PRO A 215 3.70 21.44 12.95
C PRO A 215 3.20 20.94 11.60
N SER A 216 1.95 21.25 11.25
CA SER A 216 1.52 21.07 9.86
C SER A 216 2.55 21.76 8.98
N ARG A 217 2.95 21.12 7.88
CA ARG A 217 3.94 21.69 6.97
C ARG A 217 3.47 23.01 6.34
N TYR A 218 2.19 23.34 6.52
CA TYR A 218 1.50 24.52 5.99
C TYR A 218 0.78 25.37 7.04
N GLN A 219 1.18 25.29 8.32
CA GLN A 219 0.53 26.04 9.41
C GLN A 219 0.49 27.58 9.23
N THR A 220 1.23 28.13 8.26
CA THR A 220 1.28 29.56 7.91
C THR A 220 0.44 29.97 6.69
N MET A 221 -0.30 29.07 6.03
CA MET A 221 -1.13 29.44 4.88
C MET A 221 -2.32 30.30 5.32
N ALA A 222 -2.41 31.52 4.76
CA ALA A 222 -3.48 32.46 5.05
C ALA A 222 -4.85 31.85 4.70
N ILE A 223 -5.78 31.90 5.66
CA ILE A 223 -7.17 31.44 5.51
C ILE A 223 -7.86 32.37 4.52
N ASP A 224 -8.19 31.86 3.33
CA ASP A 224 -8.98 32.62 2.38
C ASP A 224 -10.42 32.70 2.89
N ARG A 225 -10.86 33.93 3.22
CA ARG A 225 -12.25 34.21 3.61
C ARG A 225 -13.05 34.42 2.35
N GLU A 226 -13.42 33.32 1.69
CA GLU A 226 -14.35 33.40 0.56
C GLU A 226 -15.68 34.00 1.05
N ASN A 227 -15.93 35.26 0.68
CA ASN A 227 -17.21 35.92 0.88
C ASN A 227 -18.23 35.24 -0.03
N ILE A 228 -19.03 34.33 0.55
CA ILE A 228 -20.21 33.79 -0.11
C ILE A 228 -21.21 34.95 -0.24
N VAL A 229 -21.25 35.57 -1.41
CA VAL A 229 -22.28 36.56 -1.73
C VAL A 229 -23.62 35.83 -1.78
N PRO A 230 -24.62 36.21 -0.96
CA PRO A 230 -25.95 35.62 -1.05
C PRO A 230 -26.60 36.04 -2.38
N LYS A 231 -27.20 35.07 -3.07
CA LYS A 231 -28.07 35.29 -4.23
C LYS A 231 -29.39 35.93 -3.81
#